data_AF-A0AAN8MWC1-F1
#
_entry.id   AF-A0AAN8MWC1-F1
#
_cell.length_a   1.000
_cell.length_b   1.000
_cell.length_c   1.000
_cell.angle_alpha   90.00
_cell.angle_beta   90.00
_cell.angle_gamma   90.00
#
_symmetry.space_group_name_H-M   'P 1'
#
loop_
_entity.id
_entity.type
_entity.pdbx_description
1 polymer ?
#
loop_
_entity_poly.entity_id
_entity_poly.type
_entity_poly.pdbx_seq_one_letter_code
_entity_poly.pdbx_strand_id
1 'polypeptide(L)'
;MSRSTVVETETQILSNFLLSNSTFPDMVDLKTFRSLFPKNLQDHPHVKHLYNHLTLKHAATLETVRKNIDFEAKMSHQLLKRERRETAAQARDEDAEMLNQTDINNVMEVYGEMPAPKSKISPIEDIVRSLEVANQKLQMEMEILDEDCEKLTQEIKDIVGDLSTLKFGSFTGANEGLVDSVIEDLARLQDTCDQALKPAD
;
A
#
# COMPACT_ATOMS: atom_id res chain seq x y z
N MET A 1 -35.79 -28.82 -1.27
CA MET A 1 -34.43 -28.61 -1.80
C MET A 1 -34.00 -27.20 -1.43
N SER A 2 -33.26 -27.07 -0.34
CA SER A 2 -32.81 -25.79 0.19
C SER A 2 -31.72 -25.23 -0.73
N ARG A 3 -32.03 -24.23 -1.54
CA ARG A 3 -31.02 -23.40 -2.21
C ARG A 3 -30.33 -22.57 -1.13
N SER A 4 -29.29 -23.15 -0.53
CA SER A 4 -28.28 -22.36 0.16
C SER A 4 -27.50 -21.62 -0.91
N THR A 5 -27.95 -20.44 -1.29
CA THR A 5 -27.13 -19.47 -2.02
C THR A 5 -26.03 -19.03 -1.06
N VAL A 6 -24.97 -19.83 -0.97
CA VAL A 6 -23.72 -19.38 -0.37
C VAL A 6 -23.30 -18.21 -1.24
N VAL A 7 -23.40 -16.99 -0.71
CA VAL A 7 -22.76 -15.84 -1.31
C VAL A 7 -21.28 -16.17 -1.25
N GLU A 8 -20.71 -16.57 -2.39
CA GLU A 8 -19.30 -16.90 -2.47
C GLU A 8 -18.51 -15.66 -2.06
N THR A 9 -17.57 -15.84 -1.14
CA THR A 9 -16.71 -14.72 -0.74
C THR A 9 -15.86 -14.32 -1.94
N GLU A 10 -15.47 -13.05 -2.03
CA GLU A 10 -14.61 -12.55 -3.11
C GLU A 10 -13.34 -13.40 -3.26
N THR A 11 -12.75 -13.82 -2.13
CA THR A 11 -11.63 -14.76 -2.09
C THR A 11 -11.94 -16.07 -2.83
N GLN A 12 -13.14 -16.64 -2.67
CA GLN A 12 -13.56 -17.86 -3.36
C GLN A 12 -13.71 -17.62 -4.86
N ILE A 13 -14.34 -16.52 -5.26
CA ILE A 13 -14.52 -16.15 -6.67
C ILE A 13 -13.16 -15.98 -7.34
N LEU A 14 -12.29 -15.17 -6.77
CA LEU A 14 -10.96 -14.89 -7.33
C LEU A 14 -10.08 -16.13 -7.33
N SER A 15 -10.12 -16.95 -6.27
CA SER A 15 -9.36 -18.20 -6.23
C SER A 15 -9.86 -19.19 -7.27
N ASN A 16 -11.17 -19.34 -7.43
CA ASN A 16 -11.73 -20.24 -8.44
C ASN A 16 -11.40 -19.74 -9.85
N PHE A 17 -11.49 -18.45 -10.11
CA PHE A 17 -11.23 -17.89 -11.43
C PHE A 17 -9.74 -17.94 -11.82
N LEU A 18 -8.85 -17.59 -10.90
CA LEU A 18 -7.42 -17.41 -11.20
C LEU A 18 -6.56 -18.63 -10.89
N LEU A 19 -6.99 -19.51 -9.97
CA LEU A 19 -6.17 -20.62 -9.47
C LEU A 19 -6.69 -22.01 -9.85
N SER A 20 -7.95 -22.15 -10.30
CA SER A 20 -8.46 -23.48 -10.71
C SER A 20 -7.69 -24.00 -11.93
N ASN A 21 -7.21 -25.25 -11.87
CA ASN A 21 -6.41 -25.91 -12.91
C ASN A 21 -5.22 -25.08 -13.43
N SER A 22 -4.63 -24.27 -12.57
CA SER A 22 -3.60 -23.32 -12.96
C SER A 22 -2.18 -23.87 -12.81
N THR A 23 -2.00 -25.15 -12.43
CA THR A 23 -0.65 -25.70 -12.30
C THR A 23 -0.01 -25.90 -13.68
N PHE A 24 1.32 -25.78 -13.77
CA PHE A 24 2.02 -25.95 -15.03
C PHE A 24 1.79 -27.34 -15.66
N PRO A 25 1.79 -28.45 -14.90
CA PRO A 25 1.46 -29.77 -15.44
C PRO A 25 0.03 -29.90 -15.96
N ASP A 26 -0.94 -29.16 -15.41
CA ASP A 26 -2.32 -29.16 -15.91
C ASP A 26 -2.43 -28.48 -17.28
N MET A 27 -1.60 -27.45 -17.53
CA MET A 27 -1.54 -26.76 -18.82
C MET A 27 -0.71 -27.53 -19.85
N VAL A 28 0.46 -28.04 -19.46
CA VAL A 28 1.38 -28.75 -20.34
C VAL A 28 2.02 -29.89 -19.59
N ASP A 29 1.61 -31.13 -19.89
CA ASP A 29 2.28 -32.33 -19.38
C ASP A 29 3.69 -32.46 -19.96
N LEU A 30 4.57 -33.17 -19.24
CA LEU A 30 5.96 -33.40 -19.62
C LEU A 30 6.09 -34.06 -20.99
N LYS A 31 5.16 -34.97 -21.35
CA LYS A 31 5.14 -35.61 -22.68
C LYS A 31 4.91 -34.59 -23.79
N THR A 32 3.91 -33.72 -23.61
CA THR A 32 3.59 -32.65 -24.54
C THR A 32 4.73 -31.65 -24.62
N PHE A 33 5.33 -31.28 -23.49
CA PHE A 33 6.48 -30.39 -23.45
C PHE A 33 7.69 -30.95 -24.21
N ARG A 34 7.99 -32.26 -24.04
CA ARG A 34 9.06 -32.92 -24.81
C ARG A 34 8.80 -32.91 -26.31
N SER A 35 7.54 -33.03 -26.74
CA SER A 35 7.19 -33.02 -28.16
C SER A 35 7.53 -31.70 -28.89
N LEU A 36 7.69 -30.60 -28.14
CA LEU A 36 8.09 -29.29 -28.66
C LEU A 36 9.57 -29.23 -29.06
N PHE A 37 10.39 -30.22 -28.64
CA PHE A 37 11.81 -30.29 -28.97
C PHE A 37 12.05 -31.22 -30.17
N PRO A 38 13.12 -30.99 -30.95
CA PRO A 38 13.57 -31.92 -31.99
C PRO A 38 13.76 -33.34 -31.46
N LYS A 39 13.43 -34.38 -32.25
CA LYS A 39 13.40 -35.80 -31.81
C LYS A 39 14.68 -36.28 -31.12
N ASN A 40 15.84 -35.79 -31.57
CA ASN A 40 17.15 -36.10 -31.01
C ASN A 40 17.43 -35.46 -29.63
N LEU A 41 16.62 -34.51 -29.19
CA LEU A 41 16.77 -33.78 -27.93
C LEU A 41 15.63 -34.04 -26.94
N GLN A 42 14.56 -34.74 -27.33
CA GLN A 42 13.38 -34.95 -26.47
C GLN A 42 13.68 -35.73 -25.18
N ASP A 43 14.62 -36.67 -25.23
CA ASP A 43 15.07 -37.44 -24.06
C ASP A 43 16.30 -36.82 -23.37
N HIS A 44 16.74 -35.64 -23.79
CA HIS A 44 17.88 -34.98 -23.18
C HIS A 44 17.54 -34.55 -21.73
N PRO A 45 18.42 -34.80 -20.75
CA PRO A 45 18.14 -34.50 -19.33
C PRO A 45 17.84 -33.01 -19.09
N HIS A 46 18.44 -32.11 -19.86
CA HIS A 46 18.15 -30.67 -19.77
C HIS A 46 16.70 -30.30 -20.08
N VAL A 47 16.00 -31.05 -20.95
CA VAL A 47 14.57 -30.79 -21.23
C VAL A 47 13.73 -31.03 -19.98
N LYS A 48 14.04 -32.10 -19.23
CA LYS A 48 13.40 -32.38 -17.93
C LYS A 48 13.76 -31.32 -16.89
N HIS A 49 15.02 -30.87 -16.83
CA HIS A 49 15.42 -29.78 -15.92
C HIS A 49 14.69 -28.48 -16.23
N LEU A 50 14.56 -28.12 -17.51
CA LEU A 50 13.83 -26.93 -17.95
C LEU A 50 12.35 -27.02 -17.59
N TYR A 51 11.71 -28.17 -17.82
CA TYR A 51 10.32 -28.41 -17.42
C TYR A 51 10.12 -28.22 -15.91
N ASN A 52 11.00 -28.80 -15.10
CA ASN A 52 10.95 -28.65 -13.64
C ASN A 52 11.16 -27.19 -13.23
N HIS A 53 12.09 -26.49 -13.86
CA HIS A 53 12.35 -25.07 -13.60
C HIS A 53 11.14 -24.19 -13.95
N LEU A 54 10.49 -24.43 -15.10
CA LEU A 54 9.26 -23.74 -15.48
C LEU A 54 8.11 -24.04 -14.51
N THR A 55 7.99 -25.29 -14.06
CA THR A 55 7.01 -25.69 -13.06
C THR A 55 7.22 -24.93 -11.75
N LEU A 56 8.46 -24.82 -11.28
CA LEU A 56 8.80 -24.06 -10.07
C LEU A 56 8.54 -22.56 -10.23
N LYS A 57 8.94 -21.98 -11.37
CA LYS A 57 8.71 -20.56 -11.67
C LYS A 57 7.21 -20.26 -11.69
N HIS A 58 6.42 -21.12 -12.32
CA HIS A 58 4.97 -20.98 -12.38
C HIS A 58 4.31 -21.12 -11.00
N ALA A 59 4.77 -22.07 -10.19
CA ALA A 59 4.32 -22.21 -8.80
C ALA A 59 4.60 -20.96 -7.97
N ALA A 60 5.76 -20.32 -8.16
CA ALA A 60 6.07 -19.04 -7.50
C ALA A 60 5.11 -17.92 -7.94
N THR A 61 4.76 -17.85 -9.23
CA THR A 61 3.76 -16.90 -9.73
C THR A 61 2.38 -17.14 -9.13
N LEU A 62 1.92 -18.39 -9.05
CA LEU A 62 0.64 -18.73 -8.40
C LEU A 62 0.63 -18.32 -6.92
N GLU A 63 1.75 -18.45 -6.24
CA GLU A 63 1.87 -18.02 -4.85
C GLU A 63 1.77 -16.49 -4.70
N THR A 64 2.36 -15.73 -5.63
CA THR A 64 2.15 -14.27 -5.70
C THR A 64 0.67 -13.93 -5.95
N VAL A 65 0.00 -14.64 -6.87
CA VAL A 65 -1.42 -14.43 -7.14
C VAL A 65 -2.28 -14.70 -5.90
N ARG A 66 -2.01 -15.78 -5.15
CA ARG A 66 -2.69 -16.06 -3.87
C ARG A 66 -2.57 -14.89 -2.88
N LYS A 67 -1.36 -14.38 -2.69
CA LYS A 67 -1.11 -13.23 -1.79
C LYS A 67 -1.86 -11.98 -2.24
N ASN A 68 -1.93 -11.75 -3.55
CA ASN A 68 -2.69 -10.61 -4.10
C ASN A 68 -4.19 -10.78 -3.90
N ILE A 69 -4.73 -11.99 -4.05
CA ILE A 69 -6.14 -12.29 -3.77
C ILE A 69 -6.47 -11.99 -2.30
N ASP A 70 -5.61 -12.42 -1.37
CA ASP A 70 -5.80 -12.15 0.07
C ASP A 70 -5.73 -10.66 0.40
N PHE A 71 -4.84 -9.92 -0.27
CA PHE A 71 -4.73 -8.49 -0.12
C PHE A 71 -5.96 -7.77 -0.65
N GLU A 72 -6.38 -8.10 -1.87
CA GLU A 72 -7.55 -7.50 -2.52
C GLU A 72 -8.81 -7.75 -1.70
N ALA A 73 -9.06 -8.99 -1.27
CA ALA A 73 -10.23 -9.32 -0.46
C ALA A 73 -10.27 -8.54 0.87
N LYS A 74 -9.11 -8.26 1.47
CA LYS A 74 -9.02 -7.40 2.67
C LYS A 74 -9.31 -5.95 2.34
N MET A 75 -8.75 -5.43 1.26
CA MET A 75 -8.95 -4.04 0.84
C MET A 75 -10.40 -3.78 0.42
N SER A 76 -10.99 -4.64 -0.41
CA SER A 76 -12.41 -4.60 -0.78
C SER A 76 -13.32 -4.60 0.44
N HIS A 77 -13.05 -5.48 1.43
CA HIS A 77 -13.82 -5.49 2.67
C HIS A 77 -13.70 -4.19 3.48
N GLN A 78 -12.49 -3.60 3.53
CA GLN A 78 -12.26 -2.32 4.20
C GLN A 78 -12.98 -1.15 3.49
N LEU A 79 -12.95 -1.11 2.16
CA LEU A 79 -13.65 -0.12 1.35
C LEU A 79 -15.17 -0.23 1.53
N LEU A 80 -15.74 -1.43 1.42
CA LEU A 80 -17.16 -1.68 1.68
C LEU A 80 -17.57 -1.27 3.10
N LYS A 81 -16.71 -1.51 4.09
CA LYS A 81 -16.96 -1.09 5.47
C LYS A 81 -16.93 0.43 5.63
N ARG A 82 -16.04 1.12 4.91
CA ARG A 82 -15.97 2.58 4.88
C ARG A 82 -17.20 3.18 4.22
N GLU A 83 -17.56 2.70 3.04
CA GLU A 83 -18.76 3.15 2.31
C GLU A 83 -20.03 2.94 3.14
N ARG A 84 -20.17 1.79 3.82
CA ARG A 84 -21.29 1.54 4.76
C ARG A 84 -21.33 2.52 5.93
N ARG A 85 -20.17 3.01 6.40
CA ARG A 85 -20.12 4.01 7.48
C ARG A 85 -20.47 5.40 6.97
N GLU A 86 -20.00 5.75 5.79
CA GLU A 86 -20.30 7.04 5.14
C GLU A 86 -21.79 7.13 4.81
N THR A 87 -22.38 6.09 4.20
CA THR A 87 -23.82 6.01 3.95
C THR A 87 -24.66 6.03 5.23
N ALA A 88 -24.24 5.34 6.29
CA ALA A 88 -24.93 5.39 7.59
C ALA A 88 -24.79 6.76 8.29
N ALA A 89 -23.70 7.49 8.07
CA ALA A 89 -23.52 8.85 8.57
C ALA A 89 -24.40 9.83 7.78
N GLN A 90 -24.44 9.71 6.45
CA GLN A 90 -25.32 10.50 5.59
C GLN A 90 -26.80 10.26 5.93
N ALA A 91 -27.22 9.01 6.12
CA ALA A 91 -28.59 8.70 6.52
C ALA A 91 -28.95 9.30 7.90
N ARG A 92 -27.99 9.42 8.83
CA ARG A 92 -28.20 10.09 10.12
C ARG A 92 -28.27 11.61 9.99
N ASP A 93 -27.49 12.21 9.09
CA ASP A 93 -27.59 13.63 8.78
C ASP A 93 -28.92 13.93 8.07
N GLU A 94 -29.35 13.10 7.12
CA GLU A 94 -30.66 13.21 6.45
C GLU A 94 -31.82 13.00 7.42
N ASP A 95 -31.77 12.01 8.32
CA ASP A 95 -32.78 11.83 9.38
C ASP A 95 -32.78 13.00 10.37
N ALA A 96 -31.61 13.58 10.70
CA ALA A 96 -31.51 14.76 11.56
C ALA A 96 -32.05 16.03 10.87
N GLU A 97 -31.80 16.21 9.57
CA GLU A 97 -32.39 17.28 8.75
C GLU A 97 -33.90 17.11 8.62
N MET A 98 -34.38 15.89 8.37
CA MET A 98 -35.82 15.57 8.31
C MET A 98 -36.51 15.75 9.67
N LEU A 99 -35.88 15.36 10.78
CA LEU A 99 -36.40 15.62 12.13
C LEU A 99 -36.46 17.12 12.41
N ASN A 100 -35.43 17.89 12.06
CA ASN A 100 -35.46 19.36 12.17
C ASN A 100 -36.58 19.97 11.31
N GLN A 101 -36.79 19.50 10.08
CA GLN A 101 -37.83 20.00 9.20
C GLN A 101 -39.24 19.59 9.66
N THR A 102 -39.39 18.39 10.19
CA THR A 102 -40.64 17.86 10.73
C THR A 102 -40.98 18.51 12.07
N ASP A 103 -39.99 18.82 12.91
CA ASP A 103 -40.17 19.59 14.14
C ASP A 103 -40.54 21.05 13.82
N ILE A 104 -39.94 21.67 12.80
CA ILE A 104 -40.35 23.01 12.31
C ILE A 104 -41.81 22.99 11.81
N ASN A 105 -42.18 21.98 11.03
CA ASN A 105 -43.54 21.85 10.49
C ASN A 105 -44.58 21.49 11.57
N ASN A 106 -44.25 20.59 12.51
CA ASN A 106 -45.12 20.21 13.62
C ASN A 106 -45.31 21.38 14.60
N VAL A 107 -44.29 22.20 14.84
CA VAL A 107 -44.43 23.42 15.66
C VAL A 107 -45.31 24.46 14.96
N MET A 108 -45.24 24.57 13.63
CA MET A 108 -46.09 25.46 12.83
C MET A 108 -47.56 25.00 12.78
N GLU A 109 -47.81 23.69 12.73
CA GLU A 109 -49.15 23.10 12.69
C GLU A 109 -49.85 23.11 14.07
N VAL A 110 -49.08 23.00 15.17
CA VAL A 110 -49.63 22.98 16.54
C VAL A 110 -49.90 24.39 17.09
N TYR A 111 -49.15 25.42 16.68
CA TYR A 111 -49.27 26.74 17.30
C TYR A 111 -49.85 27.86 16.43
N GLY A 112 -50.03 27.67 15.11
CA GLY A 112 -50.35 28.79 14.22
C GLY A 112 -49.26 29.87 14.28
N GLU A 113 -49.35 30.93 13.47
CA GLU A 113 -48.35 32.02 13.45
C GLU A 113 -48.03 32.53 14.87
N MET A 114 -46.84 32.17 15.36
CA MET A 114 -46.34 32.62 16.66
C MET A 114 -45.46 33.87 16.50
N PRO A 115 -45.57 34.84 17.41
CA PRO A 115 -44.85 36.10 17.34
C PRO A 115 -43.34 35.88 17.59
N ALA A 116 -42.52 36.72 16.96
CA ALA A 116 -41.07 36.63 16.91
C ALA A 116 -40.37 36.29 18.25
N PRO A 117 -39.26 35.52 18.22
CA PRO A 117 -38.63 34.97 19.40
C PRO A 117 -37.96 36.06 20.25
N LYS A 118 -38.37 36.17 21.51
CA LYS A 118 -37.58 36.83 22.57
C LYS A 118 -36.60 35.82 23.18
N SER A 119 -35.65 35.32 22.38
CA SER A 119 -34.38 34.91 22.99
C SER A 119 -33.64 36.19 23.38
N LYS A 120 -33.02 36.23 24.54
CA LYS A 120 -32.05 37.29 24.84
C LYS A 120 -30.91 37.11 23.85
N ILE A 121 -30.98 37.81 22.72
CA ILE A 121 -29.87 38.00 21.79
C ILE A 121 -28.73 38.52 22.66
N SER A 122 -27.66 37.74 22.79
CA SER A 122 -26.42 38.26 23.39
C SER A 122 -26.06 39.55 22.66
N PRO A 123 -25.63 40.61 23.36
CA PRO A 123 -25.25 41.86 22.70
C PRO A 123 -24.33 41.54 21.54
N ILE A 124 -24.56 42.15 20.38
CA ILE A 124 -23.79 41.90 19.14
C ILE A 124 -22.28 42.00 19.42
N GLU A 125 -21.89 42.88 20.35
CA GLU A 125 -20.52 43.04 20.85
C GLU A 125 -19.90 41.76 21.43
N ASP A 126 -20.67 40.94 22.16
CA ASP A 126 -20.17 39.69 22.73
C ASP A 126 -20.03 38.59 21.66
N ILE A 127 -20.91 38.60 20.65
CA ILE A 127 -20.82 37.68 19.50
C ILE A 127 -19.61 38.05 18.64
N VAL A 128 -19.43 39.34 18.34
CA VAL A 128 -18.27 39.85 17.59
C VAL A 128 -16.97 39.52 18.31
N ARG A 129 -16.89 39.75 19.62
CA ARG A 129 -15.72 39.39 20.43
C ARG A 129 -15.45 37.88 20.40
N SER A 130 -16.49 37.05 20.50
CA SER A 130 -16.34 35.59 20.37
C SER A 130 -15.81 35.18 18.99
N LEU A 131 -16.25 35.86 17.93
CA LEU A 131 -15.82 35.60 16.56
C LEU A 131 -14.38 36.03 16.32
N GLU A 132 -13.96 37.17 16.86
CA GLU A 132 -12.59 37.67 16.81
C GLU A 132 -11.62 36.70 17.50
N VAL A 133 -11.98 36.21 18.69
CA VAL A 133 -11.19 35.21 19.43
C VAL A 133 -11.09 33.89 18.65
N ALA A 134 -12.20 33.42 18.07
CA ALA A 134 -12.20 32.21 17.24
C ALA A 134 -11.33 32.39 15.99
N ASN A 135 -11.38 33.56 15.34
CA ASN A 135 -10.59 33.87 14.16
C ASN A 135 -9.09 33.93 14.50
N GLN A 136 -8.71 34.58 15.61
CA GLN A 136 -7.32 34.58 16.08
C GLN A 136 -6.81 33.17 16.40
N LYS A 137 -7.65 32.32 17.00
CA LYS A 137 -7.29 30.93 17.27
C LYS A 137 -7.03 30.15 15.98
N LEU A 138 -7.88 30.30 14.98
CA LEU A 138 -7.72 29.64 13.68
C LEU A 138 -6.48 30.15 12.94
N GLN A 139 -6.19 31.46 13.00
CA GLN A 139 -4.99 32.03 12.40
C GLN A 139 -3.71 31.47 13.03
N MET A 140 -3.66 31.33 14.37
CA MET A 140 -2.53 30.70 15.05
C MET A 140 -2.40 29.22 14.68
N GLU A 141 -3.51 28.49 14.59
CA GLU A 141 -3.51 27.08 14.20
C GLU A 141 -3.01 26.89 12.76
N MET A 142 -3.38 27.78 11.84
CA MET A 142 -2.85 27.80 10.48
C MET A 142 -1.33 28.04 10.44
N GLU A 143 -0.83 29.00 11.21
CA GLU A 143 0.60 29.33 11.25
C GLU A 143 1.45 28.16 11.80
N ILE A 144 0.95 27.48 12.84
CA ILE A 144 1.59 26.26 13.37
C ILE A 144 1.59 25.14 12.33
N LEU A 145 0.46 24.95 11.64
CA LEU A 145 0.34 23.89 10.64
C LEU A 145 1.25 24.13 9.43
N ASP A 146 1.40 25.39 9.01
CA ASP A 146 2.33 25.77 7.94
C ASP A 146 3.79 25.49 8.36
N GLU A 147 4.18 25.82 9.59
CA GLU A 147 5.52 25.51 10.12
C GLU A 147 5.81 24.01 10.15
N ASP A 148 4.83 23.20 10.57
CA ASP A 148 4.95 21.74 10.58
C ASP A 148 5.02 21.16 9.16
N CYS A 149 4.28 21.74 8.20
CA CYS A 149 4.35 21.36 6.79
C CYS A 149 5.72 21.69 6.19
N GLU A 150 6.30 22.84 6.53
CA GLU A 150 7.66 23.22 6.11
C GLU A 150 8.71 22.26 6.68
N LYS A 151 8.62 21.94 7.98
CA LYS A 151 9.51 20.95 8.63
C LYS A 151 9.43 19.59 7.95
N LEU A 152 8.22 19.06 7.75
CA LEU A 152 8.03 17.76 7.11
C LEU A 152 8.54 17.77 5.66
N THR A 153 8.34 18.87 4.94
CA THR A 153 8.88 19.02 3.58
C THR A 153 10.41 19.02 3.59
N GLN A 154 11.04 19.64 4.58
CA GLN A 154 12.49 19.62 4.73
C GLN A 154 13.00 18.21 5.05
N GLU A 155 12.36 17.49 5.97
CA GLU A 155 12.69 16.10 6.29
C GLU A 155 12.60 15.19 5.06
N ILE A 156 11.53 15.35 4.26
CA ILE A 156 11.38 14.61 3.00
C ILE A 156 12.53 14.93 2.04
N LYS A 157 12.91 16.20 1.89
CA LYS A 157 14.03 16.61 1.03
C LYS A 157 15.35 16.00 1.50
N ASP A 158 15.59 15.97 2.81
CA ASP A 158 16.79 15.41 3.41
C ASP A 158 16.85 13.89 3.17
N ILE A 159 15.74 13.17 3.42
CA ILE A 159 15.63 11.73 3.14
C ILE A 159 15.83 11.44 1.65
N VAL A 160 15.23 12.24 0.76
CA VAL A 160 15.42 12.09 -0.69
C VAL A 160 16.86 12.39 -1.10
N GLY A 161 17.52 13.34 -0.44
CA GLY A 161 18.94 13.63 -0.58
C GLY A 161 19.78 12.41 -0.22
N ASP A 162 19.56 11.82 0.96
CA ASP A 162 20.23 10.62 1.45
C ASP A 162 20.00 9.40 0.55
N LEU A 163 18.76 9.21 0.08
CA LEU A 163 18.43 8.14 -0.86
C LEU A 163 19.06 8.37 -2.24
N SER A 164 19.21 9.63 -2.66
CA SER A 164 19.88 9.98 -3.92
C SER A 164 21.38 9.75 -3.84
N THR A 165 22.04 10.07 -2.73
CA THR A 165 23.46 9.72 -2.51
C THR A 165 23.67 8.20 -2.47
N LEU A 166 22.75 7.45 -1.87
CA LEU A 166 22.72 5.98 -1.91
C LEU A 166 22.56 5.42 -3.33
N LYS A 167 21.62 5.97 -4.11
CA LYS A 167 21.31 5.50 -5.47
C LYS A 167 22.39 5.85 -6.48
N PHE A 168 22.98 7.04 -6.38
CA PHE A 168 24.03 7.50 -7.29
C PHE A 168 25.44 7.19 -6.78
N GLY A 169 25.54 6.50 -5.65
CA GLY A 169 26.79 5.89 -5.19
C GLY A 169 27.88 6.92 -4.91
N SER A 170 27.54 8.06 -4.29
CA SER A 170 28.58 8.96 -3.76
C SER A 170 29.16 8.38 -2.46
N PHE A 171 29.75 7.20 -2.57
CA PHE A 171 30.82 6.72 -1.68
C PHE A 171 32.19 7.26 -2.15
N THR A 172 32.20 8.16 -3.13
CA THR A 172 33.39 8.75 -3.76
C THR A 172 34.21 9.64 -2.83
N GLY A 173 33.78 9.90 -1.59
CA GLY A 173 34.58 10.62 -0.59
C GLY A 173 35.06 9.78 0.60
N ALA A 174 34.40 8.67 0.93
CA ALA A 174 34.76 7.81 2.07
C ALA A 174 35.61 6.59 1.67
N ASN A 175 35.58 6.21 0.39
CA ASN A 175 36.26 5.03 -0.14
C ASN A 175 37.30 5.35 -1.23
N GLU A 176 37.60 6.64 -1.46
CA GLU A 176 38.68 7.10 -2.35
C GLU A 176 40.03 6.78 -1.66
N GLY A 177 40.44 5.52 -1.76
CA GLY A 177 41.58 4.96 -1.04
C GLY A 177 41.28 3.61 -0.38
N LEU A 178 40.00 3.25 -0.17
CA LEU A 178 39.64 1.90 0.28
C LEU A 178 39.91 0.88 -0.82
N VAL A 179 39.63 1.23 -2.07
CA VAL A 179 39.95 0.38 -3.24
C VAL A 179 41.46 0.20 -3.37
N ASP A 180 42.23 1.28 -3.24
CA ASP A 180 43.69 1.22 -3.31
C ASP A 180 44.29 0.43 -2.14
N SER A 181 43.75 0.61 -0.92
CA SER A 181 44.14 -0.16 0.28
C SER A 181 43.84 -1.66 0.12
N VAL A 182 42.67 -2.02 -0.41
CA VAL A 182 42.31 -3.43 -0.64
C VAL A 182 43.19 -4.05 -1.74
N ILE A 183 43.54 -3.29 -2.78
CA ILE A 183 44.47 -3.74 -3.82
C ILE A 183 45.86 -3.96 -3.23
N GLU A 184 46.35 -3.04 -2.39
CA GLU A 184 47.66 -3.16 -1.73
C GLU A 184 47.71 -4.35 -0.76
N ASP A 185 46.64 -4.57 0.01
CA ASP A 185 46.55 -5.70 0.95
C ASP A 185 46.44 -7.05 0.23
N LEU A 186 45.73 -7.10 -0.90
CA LEU A 186 45.68 -8.30 -1.75
C LEU A 186 47.04 -8.59 -2.41
N ALA A 187 47.78 -7.56 -2.85
CA ALA A 187 49.12 -7.72 -3.39
C ALA A 187 50.10 -8.25 -2.32
N ARG A 188 50.04 -7.72 -1.10
CA ARG A 188 50.82 -8.22 0.04
C ARG A 188 50.47 -9.67 0.38
N LEU A 189 49.19 -10.02 0.36
CA LEU A 189 48.75 -11.40 0.61
C LEU A 189 49.28 -12.36 -0.48
N GLN A 190 49.23 -11.92 -1.74
CA GLN A 190 49.77 -12.68 -2.87
C GLN A 190 51.29 -12.89 -2.73
N ASP A 191 52.05 -11.84 -2.42
CA ASP A 191 53.50 -11.95 -2.20
C ASP A 191 53.83 -12.91 -1.03
N THR A 192 53.03 -12.87 0.04
CA THR A 192 53.20 -13.76 1.19
C THR A 192 52.91 -15.23 0.81
N CYS A 193 51.88 -15.47 0.00
CA CYS A 193 51.59 -16.79 -0.54
C CYS A 193 52.68 -17.29 -1.49
N ASP A 194 53.19 -16.44 -2.38
CA ASP A 194 54.27 -16.77 -3.30
C ASP A 194 55.59 -17.04 -2.57
N GLN A 195 55.83 -16.36 -1.45
CA GLN A 195 56.99 -16.59 -0.59
C GLN A 195 56.87 -17.88 0.24
N ALA A 196 55.66 -18.26 0.65
CA ALA A 196 55.38 -19.54 1.30
C ALA A 196 55.40 -20.73 0.33
N LEU A 197 55.17 -20.49 -0.97
CA LEU A 197 55.21 -21.48 -2.04
C LEU A 197 56.62 -21.69 -2.63
N LYS A 198 57.59 -20.81 -2.33
CA LYS A 198 58.99 -21.04 -2.70
C LYS A 198 59.59 -22.12 -1.77
N PRO A 199 60.08 -23.25 -2.31
CA PRO A 199 60.76 -24.24 -1.50
C PRO A 199 62.05 -23.64 -0.93
N ALA A 200 62.29 -23.85 0.37
CA ALA A 200 63.56 -23.52 1.00
C ALA A 200 64.65 -24.42 0.38
N ASP A 201 65.61 -23.80 -0.32
CA ASP A 201 66.91 -24.41 -0.61
C ASP A 201 67.75 -24.50 0.68
#